data_AF-A0A3B5R080-F1
#
_entry.id   AF-A0A3B5R080-F1
#
_cell.length_a   1.000
_cell.length_b   1.000
_cell.length_c   1.000
_cell.angle_alpha   90.00
_cell.angle_beta   90.00
_cell.angle_gamma   90.00
#
_symmetry.space_group_name_H-M   'P 1'
#
loop_
_entity.id
_entity.type
_entity.pdbx_description
1 polymer ?
#
loop_
_entity_poly.entity_id
_entity_poly.type
_entity_poly.pdbx_seq_one_letter_code
_entity_poly.pdbx_strand_id
1 'polypeptide(L)'
;MCLMKSVLFIGPLYPISGNTTQPALDGSSPRIALQQPFVYFGQSYNEIYVNHNGHITFNNPWGIHIPQSFPMYGTRDIIAPFWTIFDNRQTGLVYYKQYTRGNILNQATEDINNYFPQFNFTASWVFVATWHEIPYLLHNNSQTTFQAVLISGGQYSFVLMNYGNISPNRWNVQVGYDTINSIHYLTVPGSFSSNPSGNYSVFRRNSNVNVPGRWAFRLDHGSRGCTFNSKTSSPAPMDPLSLDLGGGVNPAVTWRPPLSEQEIGLVRQFTRGI
;
A
#
# COMPACT_ATOMS: atom_id res chain seq x y z
N MET A 1 15.80 -12.55 -33.00
CA MET A 1 15.96 -12.08 -31.60
C MET A 1 14.91 -11.00 -31.36
N CYS A 2 13.79 -11.34 -30.71
CA CYS A 2 12.70 -10.41 -30.48
C CYS A 2 13.08 -9.50 -29.32
N LEU A 3 13.48 -8.25 -29.60
CA LEU A 3 13.64 -7.22 -28.58
C LEU A 3 12.26 -6.96 -27.97
N MET A 4 12.01 -7.52 -26.78
CA MET A 4 10.88 -7.05 -25.96
C MET A 4 11.14 -5.59 -25.64
N LYS A 5 10.43 -4.69 -26.34
CA LYS A 5 10.28 -3.30 -25.91
C LYS A 5 9.77 -3.35 -24.47
N SER A 6 10.55 -2.85 -23.52
CA SER A 6 10.08 -2.62 -22.17
C SER A 6 8.91 -1.64 -22.27
N VAL A 7 7.68 -2.15 -22.15
CA VAL A 7 6.51 -1.29 -22.02
C VAL A 7 6.69 -0.52 -20.72
N LEU A 8 6.87 0.79 -20.83
CA LEU A 8 6.97 1.69 -19.68
C LEU A 8 5.65 1.59 -18.92
N PHE A 9 5.64 0.90 -17.79
CA PHE A 9 4.47 0.84 -16.92
C PHE A 9 4.37 2.16 -16.15
N ILE A 10 3.45 3.02 -16.58
CA ILE A 10 3.25 4.37 -16.02
C ILE A 10 2.43 4.33 -14.72
N GLY A 11 1.67 3.25 -14.51
CA GLY A 11 0.81 3.05 -13.33
C GLY A 11 -0.54 3.78 -13.44
N PRO A 12 -1.53 3.41 -12.60
CA PRO A 12 -2.87 4.01 -12.60
C PRO A 12 -2.88 5.33 -11.81
N LEU A 13 -2.02 6.27 -12.19
CA LEU A 13 -1.81 7.52 -11.49
C LEU A 13 -2.93 8.54 -11.77
N TYR A 14 -3.33 9.28 -10.74
CA TYR A 14 -4.05 10.54 -10.88
C TYR A 14 -3.10 11.64 -11.37
N PRO A 15 -3.60 12.78 -11.89
CA PRO A 15 -2.74 13.85 -12.39
C PRO A 15 -1.73 14.35 -11.35
N ILE A 16 -0.46 14.39 -11.74
CA ILE A 16 0.64 14.92 -10.94
C ILE A 16 0.64 16.44 -11.08
N SER A 17 0.14 17.14 -10.07
CA SER A 17 0.06 18.61 -10.07
C SER A 17 -0.13 19.16 -8.66
N GLY A 18 -0.06 20.49 -8.53
CA GLY A 18 -0.32 21.19 -7.27
C GLY A 18 0.92 21.81 -6.66
N ASN A 19 0.86 22.02 -5.35
CA ASN A 19 1.98 22.56 -4.59
C ASN A 19 3.06 21.51 -4.42
N THR A 20 4.30 21.96 -4.27
CA THR A 20 5.43 21.11 -3.95
C THR A 20 5.94 21.40 -2.54
N THR A 21 6.46 20.38 -1.87
CA THR A 21 7.29 20.61 -0.68
C THR A 21 8.66 21.18 -1.06
N GLN A 22 9.32 21.86 -0.13
CA GLN A 22 10.71 22.29 -0.34
C GLN A 22 11.64 21.09 -0.20
N PRO A 23 12.55 20.83 -1.15
CA PRO A 23 13.55 19.75 -1.07
C PRO A 23 14.28 19.67 0.28
N ALA A 24 14.30 18.49 0.92
CA ALA A 24 14.96 18.26 2.20
C ALA A 24 15.12 16.76 2.49
N LEU A 25 16.15 16.37 3.26
CA LEU A 25 16.41 14.96 3.57
C LEU A 25 15.22 14.28 4.28
N ASP A 26 14.80 14.83 5.42
CA ASP A 26 13.68 14.33 6.21
C ASP A 26 12.58 15.39 6.35
N GLY A 27 12.18 15.94 5.20
CA GLY A 27 11.22 17.03 5.13
C GLY A 27 9.76 16.57 5.22
N SER A 28 8.90 17.56 5.34
CA SER A 28 7.45 17.41 5.29
C SER A 28 6.84 18.65 4.64
N SER A 29 5.62 18.53 4.13
CA SER A 29 4.80 19.70 3.83
C SER A 29 4.60 20.55 5.10
N PRO A 30 4.34 21.86 4.96
CA PRO A 30 3.67 22.61 6.01
C PRO A 30 2.29 21.98 6.30
N ARG A 31 1.60 22.51 7.32
CA ARG A 31 0.20 22.14 7.61
C ARG A 31 -0.67 22.35 6.38
N ILE A 32 -1.31 21.29 5.89
CA ILE A 32 -2.27 21.37 4.79
C ILE A 32 -3.67 21.37 5.40
N ALA A 33 -4.34 22.52 5.41
CA ALA A 33 -5.74 22.61 5.79
C ALA A 33 -6.63 21.94 4.73
N LEU A 34 -7.50 21.04 5.15
CA LEU A 34 -8.42 20.36 4.26
C LEU A 34 -9.62 21.24 3.94
N GLN A 35 -10.02 21.25 2.67
CA GLN A 35 -11.21 21.99 2.20
C GLN A 35 -12.52 21.31 2.60
N GLN A 36 -12.48 20.01 2.90
CA GLN A 36 -13.54 19.25 3.53
C GLN A 36 -12.92 18.29 4.55
N PRO A 37 -13.61 17.95 5.65
CA PRO A 37 -13.09 16.99 6.60
C PRO A 37 -12.89 15.61 5.98
N PHE A 38 -11.84 14.91 6.43
CA PHE A 38 -11.56 13.53 6.07
C PHE A 38 -11.77 12.63 7.28
N VAL A 39 -12.61 11.61 7.16
CA VAL A 39 -12.93 10.69 8.26
C VAL A 39 -11.96 9.51 8.22
N TYR A 40 -11.19 9.33 9.28
CA TYR A 40 -10.25 8.24 9.46
C TYR A 40 -10.63 7.47 10.73
N PHE A 41 -11.25 6.30 10.55
CA PHE A 41 -11.78 5.40 11.58
C PHE A 41 -12.63 6.11 12.64
N GLY A 42 -13.68 6.80 12.19
CA GLY A 42 -14.60 7.56 13.04
C GLY A 42 -14.06 8.90 13.54
N GLN A 43 -12.76 9.20 13.36
CA GLN A 43 -12.19 10.51 13.70
C GLN A 43 -12.19 11.43 12.48
N SER A 44 -12.66 12.66 12.67
CA SER A 44 -12.70 13.67 11.60
C SER A 44 -11.48 14.57 11.65
N TYR A 45 -10.72 14.62 10.56
CA TYR A 45 -9.53 15.43 10.42
C TYR A 45 -9.75 16.60 9.46
N ASN A 46 -9.25 17.77 9.84
CA ASN A 46 -9.30 18.99 9.02
C ASN A 46 -7.91 19.40 8.51
N GLU A 47 -6.89 18.59 8.76
CA GLU A 47 -5.52 18.86 8.35
C GLU A 47 -4.71 17.59 8.21
N ILE A 48 -3.70 17.65 7.34
CA ILE A 48 -2.74 16.59 7.10
C ILE A 48 -1.35 17.16 6.84
N TYR A 49 -0.35 16.27 6.91
CA TYR A 49 1.04 16.54 6.59
C TYR A 49 1.56 15.45 5.65
N VAL A 50 2.17 15.84 4.53
CA VAL A 50 2.76 14.91 3.57
C VAL A 50 4.27 14.85 3.79
N ASN A 51 4.74 13.73 4.31
CA ASN A 51 6.15 13.52 4.65
C ASN A 51 6.96 13.06 3.42
N HIS A 52 8.21 13.51 3.28
CA HIS A 52 9.08 13.12 2.17
C HIS A 52 9.37 11.61 2.15
N ASN A 53 9.36 10.96 3.31
CA ASN A 53 9.60 9.54 3.46
C ASN A 53 8.37 8.68 3.11
N GLY A 54 7.37 9.19 2.39
CA GLY A 54 6.32 8.36 1.78
C GLY A 54 5.14 8.02 2.68
N HIS A 55 4.82 8.89 3.64
CA HIS A 55 3.67 8.74 4.51
C HIS A 55 2.94 10.07 4.75
N ILE A 56 1.70 9.96 5.20
CA ILE A 56 0.82 11.06 5.59
C ILE A 56 0.47 10.87 7.06
N THR A 57 0.60 11.94 7.84
CA THR A 57 0.13 11.99 9.24
C THR A 57 -0.95 13.03 9.42
N PHE A 58 -1.69 12.87 10.51
CA PHE A 58 -2.71 13.80 10.95
C PHE A 58 -2.20 14.62 12.16
N ASN A 59 -2.70 15.85 12.32
CA ASN A 59 -2.40 16.82 13.39
C ASN A 59 -0.98 17.41 13.42
N ASN A 60 0.07 16.64 13.13
CA ASN A 60 1.45 17.12 13.17
C ASN A 60 2.35 16.38 12.17
N PRO A 61 3.44 17.01 11.67
CA PRO A 61 4.47 16.31 10.91
C PRO A 61 5.21 15.33 11.83
N TRP A 62 5.86 14.34 11.23
CA TRP A 62 6.61 13.33 11.98
C TRP A 62 8.00 13.12 11.39
N GLY A 63 9.04 13.20 12.22
CA GLY A 63 10.44 13.14 11.79
C GLY A 63 11.03 11.72 11.73
N ILE A 64 10.23 10.67 11.94
CA ILE A 64 10.74 9.30 11.85
C ILE A 64 10.89 8.92 10.37
N HIS A 65 12.13 8.63 9.99
CA HIS A 65 12.51 8.30 8.63
C HIS A 65 12.60 6.78 8.40
N ILE A 66 12.96 6.01 9.44
CA ILE A 66 13.04 4.55 9.37
C ILE A 66 11.62 3.97 9.44
N PRO A 67 11.17 3.21 8.42
CA PRO A 67 9.85 2.60 8.47
C PRO A 67 9.73 1.57 9.59
N GLN A 68 8.56 1.54 10.20
CA GLN A 68 8.17 0.56 11.22
C GLN A 68 7.06 -0.33 10.68
N SER A 69 7.08 -1.62 11.05
CA SER A 69 6.04 -2.55 10.65
C SER A 69 4.72 -2.23 11.35
N PHE A 70 3.61 -2.29 10.63
CA PHE A 70 2.28 -2.22 11.25
C PHE A 70 1.83 -3.63 11.69
N PRO A 71 1.20 -3.76 12.87
CA PRO A 71 0.82 -2.70 13.80
C PRO A 71 2.02 -2.16 14.58
N MET A 72 2.12 -0.83 14.65
CA MET A 72 3.20 -0.09 15.31
C MET A 72 2.91 0.15 16.80
N TYR A 73 1.63 0.06 17.22
CA TYR A 73 1.16 0.44 18.55
C TYR A 73 1.60 1.86 18.95
N GLY A 74 1.64 2.76 17.96
CA GLY A 74 2.12 4.13 18.13
C GLY A 74 1.05 5.11 18.61
N THR A 75 1.45 6.36 18.78
CA THR A 75 0.59 7.46 19.25
C THR A 75 0.08 8.34 18.12
N ARG A 76 0.11 7.87 16.87
CA ARG A 76 -0.24 8.65 15.69
C ARG A 76 -1.05 7.84 14.70
N ASP A 77 -1.99 8.53 14.07
CA ASP A 77 -2.66 8.05 12.87
C ASP A 77 -1.76 8.31 11.65
N ILE A 78 -1.63 7.31 10.79
CA ILE A 78 -0.72 7.32 9.64
C ILE A 78 -1.30 6.55 8.46
N ILE A 79 -1.14 7.13 7.26
CA ILE A 79 -1.34 6.44 5.98
C ILE A 79 0.01 6.41 5.27
N ALA A 80 0.54 5.23 5.02
CA ALA A 80 1.83 5.01 4.39
C ALA A 80 1.64 4.34 3.02
N PRO A 81 1.46 5.10 1.92
CA PRO A 81 1.43 4.52 0.59
C PRO A 81 2.78 3.90 0.20
N PHE A 82 3.91 4.39 0.72
CA PHE A 82 5.23 3.76 0.51
C PHE A 82 6.26 4.34 1.49
N TRP A 83 6.19 3.94 2.75
CA TRP A 83 7.10 4.47 3.77
C TRP A 83 8.47 3.81 3.71
N THR A 84 9.49 4.60 3.41
CA THR A 84 10.91 4.22 3.33
C THR A 84 11.77 5.48 3.39
N ILE A 85 13.08 5.31 3.35
CA ILE A 85 14.04 6.41 3.45
C ILE A 85 14.32 7.03 2.05
N PHE A 86 13.80 8.23 1.82
CA PHE A 86 13.98 9.02 0.59
C PHE A 86 14.91 10.21 0.84
N ASP A 87 15.46 10.80 -0.24
CA ASP A 87 16.30 12.00 -0.18
C ASP A 87 16.09 12.90 -1.40
N ASN A 88 15.12 13.80 -1.33
CA ASN A 88 14.78 14.65 -2.48
C ASN A 88 15.57 15.97 -2.54
N ARG A 89 16.72 16.10 -1.87
CA ARG A 89 17.51 17.35 -1.86
C ARG A 89 18.01 17.77 -3.24
N GLN A 90 18.22 16.82 -4.14
CA GLN A 90 18.80 17.06 -5.48
C GLN A 90 17.78 16.89 -6.61
N THR A 91 16.93 15.87 -6.52
CA THR A 91 15.98 15.47 -7.57
C THR A 91 14.69 14.93 -6.97
N GLY A 92 13.65 14.86 -7.81
CA GLY A 92 12.33 14.38 -7.40
C GLY A 92 11.59 15.41 -6.54
N LEU A 93 10.27 15.35 -6.56
CA LEU A 93 9.42 16.30 -5.87
C LEU A 93 8.21 15.61 -5.25
N VAL A 94 7.75 16.14 -4.12
CA VAL A 94 6.49 15.71 -3.51
C VAL A 94 5.42 16.75 -3.84
N TYR A 95 4.49 16.35 -4.71
CA TYR A 95 3.35 17.16 -5.13
C TYR A 95 2.13 16.86 -4.27
N TYR A 96 1.31 17.87 -4.02
CA TYR A 96 -0.01 17.65 -3.42
C TYR A 96 -1.05 18.67 -3.90
N LYS A 97 -2.30 18.19 -4.08
CA LYS A 97 -3.43 19.02 -4.50
C LYS A 97 -4.77 18.49 -4.00
N GLN A 98 -5.68 19.40 -3.67
CA GLN A 98 -7.07 19.12 -3.33
C GLN A 98 -7.99 19.49 -4.49
N TYR A 99 -9.09 18.74 -4.63
CA TYR A 99 -10.13 18.92 -5.63
C TYR A 99 -11.50 18.84 -4.94
N THR A 100 -12.33 19.85 -5.16
CA THR A 100 -13.74 19.92 -4.72
C THR A 100 -14.72 20.10 -5.88
N ARG A 101 -14.20 20.17 -7.12
CA ARG A 101 -14.96 20.23 -8.37
C ARG A 101 -14.14 19.67 -9.54
N GLY A 102 -14.82 19.37 -10.65
CA GLY A 102 -14.23 18.94 -11.91
C GLY A 102 -14.05 17.44 -12.05
N ASN A 103 -13.49 17.02 -13.19
CA ASN A 103 -13.47 15.61 -13.62
C ASN A 103 -12.75 14.65 -12.66
N ILE A 104 -11.88 15.15 -11.79
CA ILE A 104 -11.18 14.33 -10.79
C ILE A 104 -12.16 13.71 -9.78
N LEU A 105 -13.24 14.40 -9.42
CA LEU A 105 -14.27 13.82 -8.55
C LEU A 105 -15.11 12.78 -9.29
N ASN A 106 -15.39 13.00 -10.58
CA ASN A 106 -16.10 12.01 -11.39
C ASN A 106 -15.27 10.72 -11.50
N GLN A 107 -13.98 10.84 -11.82
CA GLN A 107 -13.05 9.71 -11.86
C GLN A 107 -12.99 8.99 -10.50
N ALA A 108 -12.83 9.71 -9.39
CA ALA A 108 -12.83 9.11 -8.05
C ALA A 108 -14.16 8.45 -7.69
N THR A 109 -15.28 9.02 -8.12
CA THR A 109 -16.61 8.45 -7.94
C THR A 109 -16.75 7.13 -8.69
N GLU A 110 -16.37 7.10 -9.96
CA GLU A 110 -16.37 5.90 -10.80
C GLU A 110 -15.45 4.82 -10.22
N ASP A 111 -14.22 5.17 -9.86
CA ASP A 111 -13.26 4.23 -9.27
C ASP A 111 -13.83 3.60 -7.98
N ILE A 112 -14.34 4.40 -7.04
CA ILE A 112 -14.88 3.87 -5.79
C ILE A 112 -16.15 3.03 -6.03
N ASN A 113 -17.06 3.46 -6.91
CA ASN A 113 -18.27 2.67 -7.21
C ASN A 113 -17.94 1.35 -7.93
N ASN A 114 -16.88 1.30 -8.73
CA ASN A 114 -16.40 0.06 -9.34
C ASN A 114 -15.83 -0.92 -8.30
N TYR A 115 -15.14 -0.41 -7.28
CA TYR A 115 -14.47 -1.26 -6.27
C TYR A 115 -15.35 -1.59 -5.07
N PHE A 116 -16.28 -0.69 -4.72
CA PHE A 116 -17.16 -0.78 -3.57
C PHE A 116 -18.62 -0.43 -3.95
N PRO A 117 -19.26 -1.21 -4.86
CA PRO A 117 -20.57 -0.88 -5.43
C PRO A 117 -21.71 -0.81 -4.41
N GLN A 118 -21.52 -1.39 -3.22
CA GLN A 118 -22.54 -1.44 -2.17
C GLN A 118 -22.84 -0.09 -1.50
N PHE A 119 -22.02 0.95 -1.70
CA PHE A 119 -22.15 2.22 -0.96
C PHE A 119 -22.82 3.34 -1.76
N ASN A 120 -23.07 3.16 -3.06
CA ASN A 120 -23.60 4.19 -3.98
C ASN A 120 -22.93 5.56 -3.74
N PHE A 121 -21.62 5.58 -3.93
CA PHE A 121 -20.75 6.67 -3.52
C PHE A 121 -20.77 7.84 -4.50
N THR A 122 -20.52 9.05 -4.01
CA THR A 122 -20.22 10.23 -4.82
C THR A 122 -19.13 11.03 -4.12
N ALA A 123 -18.01 11.25 -4.80
CA ALA A 123 -16.90 12.03 -4.25
C ALA A 123 -17.30 13.51 -4.15
N SER A 124 -17.12 14.10 -2.98
CA SER A 124 -17.25 15.54 -2.75
C SER A 124 -15.89 16.22 -2.55
N TRP A 125 -14.85 15.43 -2.24
CA TRP A 125 -13.48 15.91 -2.08
C TRP A 125 -12.45 14.83 -2.42
N VAL A 126 -11.38 15.23 -3.09
CA VAL A 126 -10.23 14.38 -3.42
C VAL A 126 -8.94 15.12 -3.09
N PHE A 127 -8.01 14.46 -2.41
CA PHE A 127 -6.64 14.92 -2.24
C PHE A 127 -5.66 13.92 -2.84
N VAL A 128 -4.79 14.40 -3.71
CA VAL A 128 -3.72 13.60 -4.34
C VAL A 128 -2.40 14.07 -3.78
N ALA A 129 -1.66 13.19 -3.11
CA ALA A 129 -0.24 13.35 -2.81
C ALA A 129 0.56 12.42 -3.73
N THR A 130 1.56 12.98 -4.42
CA THR A 130 2.45 12.23 -5.32
C THR A 130 3.89 12.46 -4.91
N TRP A 131 4.60 11.37 -4.60
CA TRP A 131 6.05 11.38 -4.57
C TRP A 131 6.49 11.05 -5.98
N HIS A 132 7.00 12.04 -6.72
CA HIS A 132 7.29 11.94 -8.14
C HIS A 132 8.79 11.88 -8.39
N GLU A 133 9.23 10.77 -8.99
CA GLU A 133 10.65 10.50 -9.30
C GLU A 133 11.57 10.72 -8.09
N ILE A 134 11.08 10.40 -6.90
CA ILE A 134 11.83 10.62 -5.66
C ILE A 134 12.93 9.56 -5.52
N PRO A 135 14.18 9.95 -5.23
CA PRO A 135 15.28 9.00 -5.04
C PRO A 135 15.37 8.52 -3.58
N TYR A 136 15.82 7.27 -3.39
CA TYR A 136 16.16 6.73 -2.08
C TYR A 136 17.43 7.38 -1.51
N LEU A 137 17.51 7.44 -0.18
CA LEU A 137 18.74 7.84 0.50
C LEU A 137 19.93 6.97 0.03
N LEU A 138 21.04 7.64 -0.30
CA LEU A 138 22.29 7.08 -0.85
C LEU A 138 22.18 6.47 -2.26
N HIS A 139 21.03 6.56 -2.94
CA HIS A 139 20.84 6.08 -4.31
C HIS A 139 20.20 7.16 -5.21
N ASN A 140 20.94 8.25 -5.47
CA ASN A 140 20.41 9.47 -6.12
C ASN A 140 19.91 9.28 -7.56
N ASN A 141 20.32 8.18 -8.23
CA ASN A 141 19.87 7.85 -9.60
C ASN A 141 18.56 7.06 -9.62
N SER A 142 18.02 6.68 -8.45
CA SER A 142 16.73 6.00 -8.36
C SER A 142 15.59 6.99 -8.61
N GLN A 143 14.56 6.55 -9.32
CA GLN A 143 13.35 7.32 -9.56
C GLN A 143 12.15 6.48 -9.17
N THR A 144 11.49 6.86 -8.08
CA THR A 144 10.32 6.16 -7.57
C THR A 144 9.11 7.09 -7.59
N THR A 145 8.01 6.63 -8.18
CA THR A 145 6.77 7.39 -8.32
C THR A 145 5.59 6.60 -7.76
N PHE A 146 4.92 7.17 -6.76
CA PHE A 146 3.73 6.59 -6.13
C PHE A 146 2.81 7.69 -5.58
N GLN A 147 1.57 7.32 -5.28
CA GLN A 147 0.54 8.25 -4.79
C GLN A 147 -0.25 7.69 -3.62
N ALA A 148 -0.71 8.59 -2.77
CA ALA A 148 -1.92 8.40 -1.97
C ALA A 148 -3.01 9.34 -2.50
N VAL A 149 -4.19 8.79 -2.77
CA VAL A 149 -5.39 9.53 -3.17
C VAL A 149 -6.42 9.36 -2.07
N LEU A 150 -6.60 10.38 -1.24
CA LEU A 150 -7.64 10.41 -0.22
C LEU A 150 -8.93 10.91 -0.87
N ILE A 151 -10.02 10.16 -0.70
CA ILE A 151 -11.30 10.42 -1.36
C ILE A 151 -12.38 10.47 -0.29
N SER A 152 -13.14 11.56 -0.23
CA SER A 152 -14.27 11.73 0.70
C SER A 152 -15.55 12.01 -0.07
N GLY A 153 -16.65 11.43 0.42
CA GLY A 153 -18.03 11.73 0.01
C GLY A 153 -18.85 12.23 1.20
N GLY A 154 -18.20 12.93 2.14
CA GLY A 154 -18.79 13.34 3.42
C GLY A 154 -18.65 12.24 4.46
N GLN A 155 -19.58 11.27 4.48
CA GLN A 155 -19.59 10.20 5.50
C GLN A 155 -18.67 9.02 5.15
N TYR A 156 -18.37 8.83 3.87
CA TYR A 156 -17.46 7.78 3.41
C TYR A 156 -16.09 8.35 3.09
N SER A 157 -15.04 7.62 3.44
CA SER A 157 -13.65 7.99 3.20
C SER A 157 -12.87 6.78 2.71
N PHE A 158 -12.08 6.98 1.66
CA PHE A 158 -11.28 5.94 1.03
C PHE A 158 -9.87 6.45 0.79
N VAL A 159 -8.92 5.51 0.66
CA VAL A 159 -7.59 5.77 0.11
C VAL A 159 -7.33 4.86 -1.09
N LEU A 160 -6.81 5.43 -2.17
CA LEU A 160 -6.14 4.68 -3.22
C LEU A 160 -4.63 4.87 -3.09
N MET A 161 -3.88 3.77 -3.11
CA MET A 161 -2.42 3.77 -3.19
C MET A 161 -2.04 3.33 -4.60
N ASN A 162 -1.48 4.24 -5.39
CA ASN A 162 -1.14 3.99 -6.80
C ASN A 162 0.37 3.96 -6.99
N TYR A 163 0.86 3.07 -7.85
CA TYR A 163 2.29 2.86 -8.08
C TYR A 163 2.63 2.97 -9.56
N GLY A 164 3.54 3.88 -9.88
CA GLY A 164 4.16 4.02 -11.20
C GLY A 164 5.45 3.22 -11.28
N ASN A 165 6.55 3.86 -11.66
CA ASN A 165 7.88 3.24 -11.57
C ASN A 165 8.33 3.17 -10.10
N ILE A 166 8.80 2.00 -9.63
CA ILE A 166 9.44 1.85 -8.32
C ILE A 166 10.84 1.31 -8.58
N SER A 167 11.86 2.15 -8.43
CA SER A 167 13.26 1.75 -8.63
C SER A 167 13.68 0.72 -7.56
N PRO A 168 14.68 -0.14 -7.82
CA PRO A 168 15.20 -1.05 -6.81
C PRO A 168 15.67 -0.30 -5.54
N ASN A 169 15.24 -0.81 -4.38
CA ASN A 169 15.50 -0.26 -3.06
C ASN A 169 16.23 -1.30 -2.20
N ARG A 170 17.10 -0.84 -1.29
CA ARG A 170 17.74 -1.67 -0.25
C ARG A 170 17.13 -1.46 1.14
N TRP A 171 16.37 -0.40 1.32
CA TRP A 171 15.69 -0.09 2.57
C TRP A 171 14.40 -0.92 2.70
N ASN A 172 14.01 -1.19 3.94
CA ASN A 172 12.69 -1.73 4.23
C ASN A 172 11.61 -0.77 3.73
N VAL A 173 10.45 -1.32 3.40
CA VAL A 173 9.28 -0.56 2.95
C VAL A 173 8.07 -1.00 3.75
N GLN A 174 7.34 -0.04 4.31
CA GLN A 174 6.01 -0.26 4.88
C GLN A 174 4.94 0.35 3.98
N VAL A 175 3.93 -0.44 3.62
CA VAL A 175 2.75 0.01 2.88
C VAL A 175 1.49 -0.37 3.66
N GLY A 176 0.62 0.61 3.88
CA GLY A 176 -0.66 0.41 4.54
C GLY A 176 -1.06 1.61 5.36
N TYR A 177 -1.74 1.37 6.48
CA TYR A 177 -2.15 2.42 7.41
C TYR A 177 -2.21 1.87 8.83
N ASP A 178 -2.14 2.76 9.81
CA ASP A 178 -2.21 2.42 11.22
C ASP A 178 -2.89 3.58 11.98
N THR A 179 -3.58 3.26 13.07
CA THR A 179 -4.17 4.26 13.96
C THR A 179 -3.41 4.31 15.28
N ILE A 180 -3.71 5.31 16.09
CA ILE A 180 -3.30 5.37 17.49
C ILE A 180 -3.62 4.02 18.17
N ASN A 181 -2.63 3.49 18.90
CA ASN A 181 -2.64 2.18 19.56
C ASN A 181 -2.96 0.99 18.65
N SER A 182 -2.89 1.18 17.33
CA SER A 182 -3.24 0.17 16.32
C SER A 182 -4.62 -0.45 16.51
N ILE A 183 -5.60 0.35 16.94
CA ILE A 183 -7.01 -0.06 17.01
C ILE A 183 -7.49 -0.55 15.63
N HIS A 184 -7.09 0.17 14.58
CA HIS A 184 -7.23 -0.26 13.19
C HIS A 184 -5.89 -0.15 12.48
N TYR A 185 -5.51 -1.17 11.74
CA TYR A 185 -4.32 -1.15 10.92
C TYR A 185 -4.48 -2.10 9.73
N LEU A 186 -3.64 -1.90 8.73
CA LEU A 186 -3.48 -2.79 7.60
C LEU A 186 -2.03 -2.76 7.14
N THR A 187 -1.48 -3.93 6.85
CA THR A 187 -0.22 -4.09 6.12
C THR A 187 -0.51 -4.69 4.76
N VAL A 188 -0.12 -4.00 3.69
CA VAL A 188 -0.24 -4.52 2.33
C VAL A 188 0.82 -5.60 2.11
N PRO A 189 0.46 -6.78 1.54
CA PRO A 189 1.41 -7.82 1.20
C PRO A 189 2.56 -7.28 0.35
N GLY A 190 3.79 -7.55 0.77
CA GLY A 190 5.01 -6.97 0.17
C GLY A 190 5.76 -6.02 1.11
N SER A 191 5.12 -5.50 2.16
CA SER A 191 5.79 -4.72 3.20
C SER A 191 6.81 -5.59 3.94
N PHE A 192 8.00 -5.04 4.23
CA PHE A 192 9.12 -5.77 4.85
C PHE A 192 9.45 -7.13 4.21
N SER A 193 9.23 -7.25 2.90
CA SER A 193 9.49 -8.48 2.14
C SER A 193 10.72 -8.35 1.24
N SER A 194 11.01 -9.39 0.45
CA SER A 194 12.14 -9.44 -0.47
C SER A 194 11.91 -8.72 -1.81
N ASN A 195 10.66 -8.39 -2.17
CA ASN A 195 10.32 -7.74 -3.44
C ASN A 195 9.38 -6.52 -3.31
N PRO A 196 9.65 -5.55 -2.41
CA PRO A 196 8.86 -4.33 -2.30
C PRO A 196 9.10 -3.37 -3.47
N SER A 197 10.19 -3.53 -4.22
CA SER A 197 10.67 -2.54 -5.20
C SER A 197 11.18 -3.20 -6.50
N GLY A 198 11.48 -2.39 -7.51
CA GLY A 198 11.96 -2.86 -8.81
C GLY A 198 10.88 -3.31 -9.80
N ASN A 199 11.31 -3.98 -10.88
CA ASN A 199 10.43 -4.40 -11.99
C ASN A 199 9.38 -5.46 -11.61
N TYR A 200 9.62 -6.17 -10.51
CA TYR A 200 8.75 -7.21 -9.96
C TYR A 200 8.18 -6.83 -8.60
N SER A 201 8.15 -5.53 -8.26
CA SER A 201 7.53 -5.04 -7.04
C SER A 201 6.08 -5.55 -6.92
N VAL A 202 5.75 -6.16 -5.77
CA VAL A 202 4.39 -6.64 -5.47
C VAL A 202 3.39 -5.51 -5.57
N PHE A 203 3.73 -4.32 -5.09
CA PHE A 203 2.84 -3.17 -5.10
C PHE A 203 2.47 -2.71 -6.50
N ARG A 204 3.40 -2.82 -7.47
CA ARG A 204 3.16 -2.48 -8.89
C ARG A 204 2.42 -3.56 -9.66
N ARG A 205 2.69 -4.83 -9.36
CA ARG A 205 2.19 -5.97 -10.14
C ARG A 205 0.83 -6.45 -9.67
N ASN A 206 0.55 -6.34 -8.38
CA ASN A 206 -0.66 -6.85 -7.76
C ASN A 206 -1.63 -5.71 -7.41
N SER A 207 -2.81 -6.11 -6.94
CA SER A 207 -3.92 -5.22 -6.60
C SER A 207 -4.95 -5.99 -5.77
N ASN A 208 -5.73 -5.29 -4.94
CA ASN A 208 -6.95 -5.82 -4.33
C ASN A 208 -8.23 -5.41 -5.08
N VAL A 209 -8.11 -4.66 -6.17
CA VAL A 209 -9.22 -4.14 -6.99
C VAL A 209 -9.06 -4.47 -8.47
N ASN A 210 -8.23 -5.47 -8.79
CA ASN A 210 -7.95 -5.94 -10.15
C ASN A 210 -7.41 -4.85 -11.11
N VAL A 211 -6.81 -3.80 -10.58
CA VAL A 211 -6.09 -2.78 -11.36
C VAL A 211 -4.62 -2.82 -10.93
N PRO A 212 -3.72 -3.47 -11.70
CA PRO A 212 -2.31 -3.59 -11.33
C PRO A 212 -1.71 -2.24 -10.92
N GLY A 213 -1.03 -2.22 -9.76
CA GLY A 213 -0.44 -0.99 -9.25
C GLY A 213 -1.42 -0.08 -8.52
N ARG A 214 -2.65 -0.52 -8.25
CA ARG A 214 -3.64 0.21 -7.43
C ARG A 214 -4.14 -0.66 -6.29
N TRP A 215 -4.17 -0.08 -5.11
CA TRP A 215 -4.73 -0.67 -3.91
C TRP A 215 -5.75 0.28 -3.31
N ALA A 216 -6.94 -0.21 -2.97
CA ALA A 216 -8.04 0.63 -2.48
C ALA A 216 -8.54 0.16 -1.13
N PHE A 217 -8.72 1.08 -0.19
CA PHE A 217 -9.20 0.75 1.16
C PHE A 217 -10.24 1.78 1.63
N ARG A 218 -11.28 1.30 2.31
CA ARG A 218 -12.24 2.13 3.03
C ARG A 218 -11.68 2.47 4.41
N LEU A 219 -11.85 3.72 4.83
CA LEU A 219 -11.21 4.30 6.01
C LEU A 219 -12.19 5.00 6.96
N ASP A 220 -13.46 5.23 6.60
CA ASP A 220 -14.40 5.93 7.51
C ASP A 220 -14.88 5.09 8.69
N HIS A 221 -14.91 3.76 8.55
CA HIS A 221 -15.38 2.83 9.56
C HIS A 221 -14.54 1.55 9.59
N GLY A 222 -14.26 1.03 10.77
CA GLY A 222 -13.56 -0.25 10.95
C GLY A 222 -14.28 -1.16 11.94
N SER A 223 -14.66 -2.36 11.50
CA SER A 223 -14.41 -3.54 12.33
C SER A 223 -12.92 -3.87 12.17
N ARG A 224 -12.28 -4.46 13.21
CA ARG A 224 -10.87 -4.89 13.17
C ARG A 224 -10.56 -5.52 11.80
N GLY A 225 -9.60 -4.93 11.07
CA GLY A 225 -9.48 -5.05 9.63
C GLY A 225 -9.60 -6.49 9.11
N CYS A 226 -10.21 -6.65 7.94
CA CYS A 226 -10.14 -7.90 7.19
C CYS A 226 -8.66 -8.26 7.00
N THR A 227 -8.17 -9.25 7.74
CA THR A 227 -6.91 -9.91 7.44
C THR A 227 -7.08 -10.51 6.05
N PHE A 228 -6.26 -10.06 5.09
CA PHE A 228 -6.17 -10.67 3.78
C PHE A 228 -5.59 -12.08 3.96
N ASN A 229 -6.46 -13.04 4.29
CA ASN A 229 -6.15 -14.45 4.12
C ASN A 229 -6.25 -14.71 2.61
N SER A 230 -5.10 -14.79 1.95
CA SER A 230 -4.98 -15.33 0.60
C SER A 230 -5.40 -16.80 0.60
N LYS A 231 -6.71 -17.07 0.67
CA LYS A 231 -7.24 -18.33 0.15
C LYS A 231 -7.16 -18.21 -1.36
N THR A 232 -6.08 -18.76 -1.91
CA THR A 232 -6.07 -19.25 -3.28
C THR A 232 -7.36 -20.01 -3.51
N SER A 233 -8.10 -19.63 -4.55
CA SER A 233 -9.28 -20.33 -5.02
C SER A 233 -8.90 -21.78 -5.29
N SER A 234 -9.23 -22.67 -4.36
CA SER A 234 -9.39 -24.09 -4.69
C SER A 234 -10.73 -24.21 -5.44
N PRO A 235 -10.78 -24.98 -6.53
CA PRO A 235 -12.02 -25.14 -7.29
C PRO A 235 -13.07 -25.80 -6.40
N ALA A 236 -14.34 -25.46 -6.65
CA ALA A 236 -15.49 -25.92 -5.90
C ALA A 236 -15.41 -27.45 -5.62
N PRO A 237 -15.69 -27.91 -4.39
CA PRO A 237 -15.90 -29.33 -4.17
C PRO A 237 -17.16 -29.73 -4.94
N MET A 238 -17.00 -30.68 -5.85
CA MET A 238 -18.11 -31.47 -6.38
C MET A 238 -18.85 -32.07 -5.19
N ASP A 239 -20.16 -31.94 -5.19
CA ASP A 239 -21.07 -32.56 -4.23
C ASP A 239 -21.13 -34.08 -4.47
N PRO A 240 -20.95 -34.91 -3.44
CA PRO A 240 -21.65 -36.17 -3.42
C PRO A 240 -22.38 -36.32 -2.09
N LEU A 241 -23.71 -36.29 -2.18
CA LEU A 241 -24.60 -36.97 -1.25
C LEU A 241 -24.03 -38.34 -0.83
N SER A 242 -23.70 -38.48 0.46
CA SER A 242 -24.34 -39.40 1.41
C SER A 242 -23.39 -40.15 2.37
N LEU A 243 -23.89 -40.27 3.62
CA LEU A 243 -23.59 -41.22 4.69
C LEU A 243 -22.33 -41.05 5.58
N ASP A 244 -22.57 -40.32 6.68
CA ASP A 244 -22.37 -40.69 8.10
C ASP A 244 -21.56 -41.97 8.46
N LEU A 245 -20.53 -41.79 9.32
CA LEU A 245 -20.39 -42.38 10.67
C LEU A 245 -18.92 -42.38 11.17
N GLY A 246 -18.67 -41.71 12.30
CA GLY A 246 -17.78 -42.21 13.36
C GLY A 246 -16.32 -41.74 13.45
N GLY A 247 -16.03 -40.96 14.51
CA GLY A 247 -14.95 -41.28 15.46
C GLY A 247 -13.56 -40.65 15.28
N GLY A 248 -13.21 -39.74 16.22
CA GLY A 248 -12.00 -39.91 17.03
C GLY A 248 -10.70 -39.17 16.66
N VAL A 249 -10.28 -38.34 17.61
CA VAL A 249 -8.90 -37.92 18.01
C VAL A 249 -8.00 -37.11 17.07
N ASN A 250 -7.64 -35.94 17.60
CA ASN A 250 -6.68 -34.95 17.13
C ASN A 250 -5.34 -35.13 17.88
N PRO A 251 -4.18 -35.13 17.21
CA PRO A 251 -2.96 -34.70 17.89
C PRO A 251 -2.25 -33.54 17.15
N ALA A 252 -1.68 -32.67 17.98
CA ALA A 252 -0.92 -31.47 17.67
C ALA A 252 0.00 -31.56 16.43
N VAL A 253 -0.09 -30.57 15.55
CA VAL A 253 0.89 -30.31 14.50
C VAL A 253 1.97 -29.38 15.05
N THR A 254 3.14 -29.93 15.34
CA THR A 254 4.38 -29.18 15.58
C THR A 254 5.01 -28.83 14.24
N TRP A 255 5.15 -27.54 13.96
CA TRP A 255 5.84 -27.04 12.76
C TRP A 255 7.36 -27.19 12.92
N ARG A 256 8.00 -27.89 11.99
CA ARG A 256 9.46 -27.82 11.78
C ARG A 256 9.78 -26.76 10.71
N PRO A 257 10.82 -25.93 10.90
CA PRO A 257 11.27 -25.00 9.86
C PRO A 257 11.94 -25.73 8.69
N PRO A 258 12.05 -25.11 7.49
CA PRO A 258 12.66 -25.71 6.31
C PRO A 258 14.16 -25.96 6.50
N LEU A 259 14.65 -27.06 5.91
CA LEU A 259 16.04 -27.51 5.94
C LEU A 259 16.99 -26.44 5.38
N SER A 260 18.17 -26.34 5.98
CA SER A 260 19.24 -25.44 5.54
C SER A 260 19.93 -25.96 4.27
N GLU A 261 20.56 -25.07 3.49
CA GLU A 261 21.27 -25.43 2.24
C GLU A 261 22.41 -26.46 2.40
N GLN A 262 22.80 -26.83 3.63
CA GLN A 262 23.74 -27.91 3.88
C GLN A 262 23.11 -29.33 3.86
N GLU A 263 21.78 -29.46 3.96
CA GLU A 263 21.08 -30.76 3.93
C GLU A 263 20.55 -31.13 2.53
N ILE A 264 20.48 -30.18 1.60
CA ILE A 264 20.08 -30.41 0.19
C ILE A 264 21.20 -31.12 -0.60
N GLY A 265 22.44 -31.07 -0.12
CA GLY A 265 23.60 -31.74 -0.72
C GLY A 265 23.64 -33.26 -0.57
N LEU A 266 22.88 -33.84 0.36
CA LEU A 266 22.90 -35.28 0.65
C LEU A 266 21.80 -36.09 -0.05
N VAL A 267 20.82 -35.43 -0.69
CA VAL A 267 19.71 -36.10 -1.40
C VAL A 267 20.03 -36.37 -2.88
N ARG A 268 21.18 -35.90 -3.40
CA ARG A 268 21.63 -36.12 -4.79
C ARG A 268 22.66 -37.26 -4.98
N GLN A 269 22.73 -38.23 -4.06
CA GLN A 269 23.60 -39.41 -4.23
C GLN A 269 22.91 -40.78 -4.30
N PHE A 270 21.58 -40.87 -4.31
CA PHE A 270 20.87 -42.17 -4.33
C PHE A 270 19.87 -42.37 -5.49
N THR A 271 20.17 -41.85 -6.69
CA THR A 271 19.49 -42.27 -7.94
C THR A 271 20.47 -42.34 -9.11
N ARG A 272 21.43 -43.27 -9.03
CA ARG A 272 22.09 -43.91 -10.18
C ARG A 272 22.52 -45.32 -9.78
N GLY A 273 21.84 -46.34 -10.28
CA GLY A 273 22.30 -47.72 -10.21
C GLY A 273 21.17 -48.73 -10.12
N ILE A 274 20.95 -49.39 -11.26
CA ILE A 274 20.11 -50.57 -11.55
C ILE A 274 18.62 -50.28 -11.77
#